data_AF-A0A1I0GVR8-F1
#
_entry.id   AF-A0A1I0GVR8-F1
#
_cell.length_a   1.000
_cell.length_b   1.000
_cell.length_c   1.000
_cell.angle_alpha   90.00
_cell.angle_beta   90.00
_cell.angle_gamma   90.00
#
_symmetry.space_group_name_H-M   'P 1'
#
loop_
_entity.id
_entity.type
_entity.pdbx_description
1 polymer ?
#
loop_
_entity_poly.entity_id
_entity_poly.type
_entity_poly.pdbx_seq_one_letter_code
_entity_poly.pdbx_strand_id
1 'polypeptide(L)'
;MSAAVLFGSFVVLLMLTVPIGYAIGISSLIAIYYFSDIPLMIIAQKCITGVDSFPLLAIPFFMLAGNLMSSGGIAKRLVNFFDALIGHVTGGLGMVTIVVCMFFAAISGSAVATVSAVGAFMIPQMVAHGYNKAFCAALTAAAGTIGVIIPPSIPFVIYGVVSGTSITDIFTAGFLPGILMGAALMIVCYLVSKKNGYRGKEHASSPKEIWAAFREAVWAILSPVIILGGIYSGFFTPTEAAVVSVVYSFVVGVFVYRELDVKGAYQSFRDAIVVNGATTFMVGFSTVFAAFLTMAQIPRMIADAILGFTGNGILILLIINLLLIIVGMFIDNIPATIILTPILLPICQGVGMHPVTFGIMLTMNLAIGFCSPPYGINLFVATAISDVPLEAIVKQIAKPLMALILVLLAVTYVPFLTTMFIQ
;
A
#
# COMPACT_ATOMS: atom_id res chain seq x y z
N MET A 1 -30.43 -5.04 16.14
CA MET A 1 -31.02 -5.80 15.02
C MET A 1 -30.48 -5.32 13.67
N SER A 2 -30.54 -4.02 13.37
CA SER A 2 -29.96 -3.41 12.15
C SER A 2 -28.51 -3.80 11.88
N ALA A 3 -27.63 -3.70 12.89
CA ALA A 3 -26.22 -4.10 12.78
C ALA A 3 -26.04 -5.58 12.42
N ALA A 4 -26.83 -6.47 13.04
CA ALA A 4 -26.75 -7.90 12.79
C ALA A 4 -27.20 -8.26 11.36
N VAL A 5 -28.23 -7.58 10.84
CA VAL A 5 -28.67 -7.78 9.45
C VAL A 5 -27.66 -7.20 8.46
N LEU A 6 -27.14 -6.00 8.73
CA LEU A 6 -26.11 -5.38 7.89
C LEU A 6 -24.86 -6.27 7.79
N PHE A 7 -24.23 -6.61 8.92
CA PHE A 7 -23.01 -7.43 8.92
C PHE A 7 -23.29 -8.89 8.56
N GLY A 8 -24.42 -9.45 8.98
CA GLY A 8 -24.80 -10.82 8.66
C GLY A 8 -25.01 -11.02 7.16
N SER A 9 -25.79 -10.14 6.52
CA SER A 9 -25.98 -10.20 5.06
C SER A 9 -24.68 -9.93 4.30
N PHE A 10 -23.85 -8.98 4.77
CA PHE A 10 -22.54 -8.72 4.19
C PHE A 10 -21.63 -9.95 4.22
N VAL A 11 -21.49 -10.60 5.39
CA VAL A 11 -20.67 -11.80 5.57
C VAL A 11 -21.19 -12.96 4.73
N VAL A 12 -22.51 -13.16 4.67
CA VAL A 12 -23.12 -14.20 3.81
C VAL A 12 -22.80 -13.96 2.34
N LEU A 13 -22.92 -12.72 1.85
CA LEU A 13 -22.58 -12.37 0.48
C LEU A 13 -21.10 -12.60 0.17
N LEU A 14 -20.20 -12.28 1.11
CA LEU A 14 -18.77 -12.59 0.97
C LEU A 14 -18.50 -14.10 0.92
N MET A 15 -19.18 -14.90 1.75
CA MET A 15 -19.09 -16.37 1.71
C MET A 15 -19.58 -16.95 0.38
N LEU A 16 -20.58 -16.30 -0.23
CA LEU A 16 -21.07 -16.62 -1.57
C LEU A 16 -20.17 -16.07 -2.70
N THR A 17 -18.99 -15.53 -2.37
CA THR A 17 -18.02 -14.99 -3.33
C THR A 17 -18.58 -13.82 -4.17
N VAL A 18 -19.58 -13.10 -3.63
CA VAL A 18 -20.10 -11.89 -4.28
C VAL A 18 -19.02 -10.80 -4.21
N PRO A 19 -18.70 -10.08 -5.31
CA PRO A 19 -17.65 -9.08 -5.28
C PRO A 19 -17.97 -7.98 -4.25
N ILE A 20 -16.94 -7.53 -3.53
CA ILE A 20 -17.07 -6.74 -2.30
C ILE A 20 -17.96 -5.50 -2.47
N GLY A 21 -17.83 -4.77 -3.58
CA GLY A 21 -18.68 -3.60 -3.84
C GLY A 21 -20.18 -3.93 -3.85
N TYR A 22 -20.57 -5.05 -4.48
CA TYR A 22 -21.96 -5.52 -4.45
C TYR A 22 -22.38 -5.98 -3.06
N ALA A 23 -21.49 -6.66 -2.33
CA ALA A 23 -21.78 -7.10 -0.97
C ALA A 23 -22.08 -5.90 -0.04
N ILE A 24 -21.29 -4.82 -0.13
CA ILE A 24 -21.51 -3.57 0.62
C ILE A 24 -22.84 -2.92 0.21
N GLY A 25 -23.10 -2.79 -1.09
CA GLY A 25 -24.30 -2.14 -1.59
C GLY A 25 -25.58 -2.88 -1.22
N ILE A 26 -25.61 -4.20 -1.44
CA ILE A 26 -26.77 -5.05 -1.16
C ILE A 26 -27.02 -5.13 0.34
N SER A 27 -25.99 -5.30 1.17
CA SER A 27 -26.16 -5.34 2.63
C SER A 27 -26.70 -4.01 3.17
N SER A 28 -26.18 -2.88 2.66
CA SER A 28 -26.69 -1.55 3.01
C SER A 28 -28.14 -1.37 2.59
N LEU A 29 -28.50 -1.82 1.38
CA LEU A 29 -29.87 -1.75 0.87
C LEU A 29 -30.84 -2.58 1.72
N ILE A 30 -30.46 -3.82 2.07
CA ILE A 30 -31.26 -4.68 2.96
C ILE A 30 -31.46 -3.99 4.31
N ALA A 31 -30.39 -3.44 4.90
CA ALA A 31 -30.46 -2.81 6.21
C ALA A 31 -31.32 -1.52 6.19
N ILE A 32 -31.17 -0.68 5.16
CA ILE A 32 -31.96 0.54 4.99
C ILE A 32 -33.43 0.19 4.78
N TYR A 33 -33.74 -0.78 3.91
CA TYR A 33 -35.12 -1.15 3.58
C TYR A 33 -35.90 -1.68 4.78
N TYR A 34 -35.27 -2.50 5.64
CA TYR A 34 -35.96 -3.14 6.77
C TYR A 34 -35.87 -2.37 8.09
N PHE A 35 -34.86 -1.50 8.26
CA PHE A 35 -34.56 -0.88 9.58
C PHE A 35 -34.46 0.63 9.54
N SER A 36 -34.83 1.29 8.43
CA SER A 36 -34.85 2.75 8.37
C SER A 36 -36.01 3.26 7.53
N ASP A 37 -36.54 4.44 7.87
CA ASP A 37 -37.56 5.15 7.09
C ASP A 37 -36.95 6.01 5.96
N ILE A 38 -35.68 5.80 5.65
CA ILE A 38 -34.93 6.60 4.68
C ILE A 38 -35.37 6.22 3.27
N PRO A 39 -35.77 7.18 2.42
CA PRO A 39 -36.05 6.91 1.02
C PRO A 39 -34.88 6.19 0.34
N LEU A 40 -35.15 5.07 -0.34
CA LEU A 40 -34.12 4.31 -1.06
C LEU A 40 -33.37 5.16 -2.11
N MET A 41 -33.97 6.24 -2.59
CA MET A 41 -33.33 7.22 -3.46
C MET A 41 -32.05 7.82 -2.86
N ILE A 42 -31.95 7.91 -1.53
CA ILE A 42 -30.74 8.39 -0.84
C ILE A 42 -29.55 7.46 -1.12
N ILE A 43 -29.77 6.16 -1.35
CA ILE A 43 -28.71 5.23 -1.75
C ILE A 43 -28.11 5.69 -3.08
N ALA A 44 -28.93 5.93 -4.09
CA ALA A 44 -28.48 6.38 -5.41
C ALA A 44 -27.78 7.75 -5.34
N GLN A 45 -28.36 8.71 -4.60
CA GLN A 45 -27.77 10.03 -4.40
C GLN A 45 -26.40 9.94 -3.71
N LYS A 46 -26.31 9.19 -2.61
CA LYS A 46 -25.07 9.00 -1.85
C LYS A 46 -24.00 8.33 -2.70
N CYS A 47 -24.35 7.28 -3.44
CA CYS A 47 -23.43 6.63 -4.38
C CYS A 47 -22.84 7.64 -5.38
N ILE A 48 -23.67 8.47 -6.01
CA ILE A 48 -23.20 9.49 -6.98
C ILE A 48 -22.31 10.53 -6.28
N THR A 49 -22.75 11.08 -5.15
CA THR A 49 -21.94 12.08 -4.44
C THR A 49 -20.64 11.51 -3.86
N GLY A 50 -20.61 10.22 -3.56
CA GLY A 50 -19.42 9.54 -3.04
C GLY A 50 -18.35 9.35 -4.09
N VAL A 51 -18.75 9.11 -5.34
CA VAL A 51 -17.82 8.98 -6.46
C VAL A 51 -17.41 10.31 -7.08
N ASP A 52 -18.21 11.36 -6.88
CA ASP A 52 -17.93 12.72 -7.33
C ASP A 52 -16.88 13.40 -6.44
N SER A 53 -15.67 12.85 -6.44
CA SER A 53 -14.56 13.28 -5.60
C SER A 53 -13.32 13.47 -6.48
N PHE A 54 -12.91 14.73 -6.66
CA PHE A 54 -11.72 15.08 -7.46
C PHE A 54 -10.45 14.34 -7.03
N PRO A 55 -10.19 14.11 -5.72
CA PRO A 55 -9.06 13.29 -5.31
C PRO A 55 -9.06 11.85 -5.79
N LEU A 56 -10.22 11.22 -6.05
CA LEU A 56 -10.27 9.84 -6.54
C LEU A 56 -9.64 9.69 -7.93
N LEU A 57 -9.58 10.76 -8.73
CA LEU A 57 -8.89 10.77 -10.02
C LEU A 57 -7.38 10.51 -9.89
N ALA A 58 -6.78 10.80 -8.73
CA ALA A 58 -5.37 10.53 -8.50
C ALA A 58 -5.05 9.03 -8.56
N ILE A 59 -6.01 8.15 -8.21
CA ILE A 59 -5.83 6.70 -8.15
C ILE A 59 -5.50 6.10 -9.52
N PRO A 60 -6.36 6.23 -10.55
CA PRO A 60 -6.04 5.71 -11.87
C PRO A 60 -4.80 6.35 -12.47
N PHE A 61 -4.53 7.65 -12.21
CA PHE A 61 -3.34 8.31 -12.74
C PHE A 61 -2.05 7.83 -12.09
N PHE A 62 -1.98 7.69 -10.76
CA PHE A 62 -0.80 7.13 -10.09
C PHE A 62 -0.57 5.67 -10.49
N MET A 63 -1.64 4.88 -10.62
CA MET A 63 -1.49 3.51 -11.07
C MET A 63 -1.06 3.42 -12.54
N LEU A 64 -1.62 4.26 -13.42
CA LEU A 64 -1.19 4.36 -14.81
C LEU A 64 0.29 4.76 -14.90
N ALA A 65 0.72 5.76 -14.12
CA ALA A 65 2.13 6.16 -14.06
C ALA A 65 3.01 5.00 -13.61
N GLY A 66 2.67 4.32 -12.50
CA GLY A 66 3.39 3.13 -12.03
C GLY A 66 3.52 2.04 -13.10
N ASN A 67 2.44 1.74 -13.82
CA ASN A 67 2.45 0.75 -14.89
C ASN A 67 3.32 1.18 -16.08
N LEU A 68 3.19 2.43 -16.53
CA LEU A 68 4.01 2.99 -17.60
C LEU A 68 5.50 2.99 -17.23
N MET A 69 5.84 3.31 -15.98
CA MET A 69 7.23 3.29 -15.51
C MET A 69 7.79 1.87 -15.37
N SER A 70 6.96 0.91 -14.96
CA SER A 70 7.32 -0.51 -14.93
C SER A 70 7.71 -1.02 -16.33
N SER A 71 6.88 -0.74 -17.33
CA SER A 71 7.15 -1.12 -18.73
C SER A 71 8.21 -0.23 -19.41
N GLY A 72 8.42 1.00 -18.92
CA GLY A 72 9.36 1.97 -19.47
C GLY A 72 10.81 1.81 -19.01
N GLY A 73 11.12 0.73 -18.28
CA GLY A 73 12.50 0.38 -17.93
C GLY A 73 13.08 1.04 -16.68
N ILE A 74 12.31 1.88 -15.99
CA ILE A 74 12.78 2.68 -14.84
C ILE A 74 13.34 1.80 -13.72
N ALA A 75 12.65 0.69 -13.39
CA ALA A 75 13.08 -0.24 -12.34
C ALA A 75 14.51 -0.76 -12.57
N LYS A 76 14.85 -1.13 -13.80
CA LYS A 76 16.19 -1.62 -14.17
C LYS A 76 17.28 -0.58 -13.92
N ARG A 77 17.02 0.70 -14.20
CA ARG A 77 18.02 1.78 -14.00
C ARG A 77 18.23 2.07 -12.51
N LEU A 78 17.14 2.07 -11.74
CA LEU A 78 17.22 2.22 -10.28
C LEU A 78 18.03 1.06 -9.67
N VAL A 79 17.76 -0.17 -10.09
CA VAL A 79 18.53 -1.35 -9.65
C VAL A 79 20.01 -1.17 -9.94
N ASN A 80 20.37 -0.86 -11.19
CA ASN A 80 21.78 -0.70 -11.58
C ASN A 80 22.49 0.40 -10.78
N PHE A 81 21.80 1.52 -10.52
CA PHE A 81 22.36 2.62 -9.74
C PHE A 81 22.57 2.26 -8.27
N PHE A 82 21.56 1.70 -7.60
CA PHE A 82 21.70 1.31 -6.20
C PHE A 82 22.66 0.12 -6.02
N ASP A 83 22.73 -0.79 -6.99
CA ASP A 83 23.71 -1.87 -7.00
C ASP A 83 25.15 -1.33 -7.12
N ALA A 84 25.39 -0.28 -7.90
CA ALA A 84 26.70 0.40 -7.92
C ALA A 84 27.04 1.08 -6.58
N LEU A 85 26.05 1.62 -5.87
CA LEU A 85 26.26 2.31 -4.59
C LEU A 85 26.48 1.36 -3.41
N ILE A 86 25.61 0.35 -3.24
CA ILE A 86 25.54 -0.48 -2.03
C ILE A 86 25.66 -1.99 -2.29
N GLY A 87 25.81 -2.42 -3.54
CA GLY A 87 25.90 -3.83 -3.91
C GLY A 87 27.14 -4.55 -3.36
N HIS A 88 28.18 -3.82 -2.97
CA HIS A 88 29.41 -4.36 -2.37
C HIS A 88 29.27 -4.73 -0.89
N VAL A 89 28.22 -4.25 -0.22
CA VAL A 89 27.98 -4.54 1.20
C VAL A 89 27.45 -5.98 1.38
N THR A 90 27.69 -6.59 2.53
CA THR A 90 27.09 -7.89 2.89
C THR A 90 25.56 -7.83 2.78
N GLY A 91 24.97 -8.71 1.98
CA GLY A 91 23.54 -8.65 1.68
C GLY A 91 23.15 -7.56 0.65
N GLY A 92 24.13 -6.99 -0.07
CA GLY A 92 23.99 -5.81 -0.91
C GLY A 92 22.82 -5.89 -1.89
N LEU A 93 22.68 -6.99 -2.65
CA LEU A 93 21.55 -7.15 -3.59
C LEU A 93 20.19 -7.16 -2.88
N GLY A 94 20.09 -7.71 -1.67
CA GLY A 94 18.86 -7.63 -0.88
C GLY A 94 18.57 -6.22 -0.38
N MET A 95 19.59 -5.45 -0.01
CA MET A 95 19.44 -4.03 0.33
C MET A 95 19.02 -3.21 -0.89
N VAL A 96 19.59 -3.48 -2.07
CA VAL A 96 19.20 -2.89 -3.35
C VAL A 96 17.72 -3.17 -3.62
N THR A 97 17.25 -4.40 -3.44
CA THR A 97 15.83 -4.73 -3.58
C THR A 97 14.94 -3.86 -2.69
N ILE A 98 15.31 -3.68 -1.42
CA ILE A 98 14.52 -2.86 -0.48
C ILE A 98 14.51 -1.39 -0.91
N VAL A 99 15.67 -0.82 -1.23
CA VAL A 99 15.78 0.59 -1.63
C VAL A 99 15.04 0.83 -2.95
N VAL A 100 15.15 -0.07 -3.92
CA VAL A 100 14.41 0.03 -5.19
C VAL A 100 12.91 -0.08 -4.93
N CYS A 101 12.44 -0.97 -4.05
CA CYS A 101 11.04 -1.01 -3.64
C CYS A 101 10.60 0.31 -3.00
N MET A 102 11.44 0.96 -2.18
CA MET A 102 11.12 2.27 -1.60
C MET A 102 11.00 3.38 -2.66
N PHE A 103 11.90 3.41 -3.63
CA PHE A 103 11.84 4.37 -4.73
C PHE A 103 10.65 4.10 -5.66
N PHE A 104 10.36 2.84 -5.94
CA PHE A 104 9.24 2.44 -6.77
C PHE A 104 7.88 2.63 -6.07
N ALA A 105 7.86 2.54 -4.73
CA ALA A 105 6.71 2.91 -3.91
C ALA A 105 6.32 4.38 -4.13
N ALA A 106 7.31 5.27 -4.17
CA ALA A 106 7.14 6.71 -4.45
C ALA A 106 6.69 7.04 -5.89
N ILE A 107 6.25 6.03 -6.63
CA ILE A 107 5.77 6.13 -8.01
C ILE A 107 4.44 5.37 -8.14
N SER A 108 4.44 4.08 -7.75
CA SER A 108 3.34 3.17 -8.06
C SER A 108 2.17 3.26 -7.08
N GLY A 109 2.44 3.60 -5.82
CA GLY A 109 1.44 3.57 -4.75
C GLY A 109 0.77 2.20 -4.54
N SER A 110 1.37 1.11 -5.03
CA SER A 110 0.81 -0.25 -5.02
C SER A 110 1.84 -1.29 -4.60
N ALA A 111 1.47 -2.10 -3.61
CA ALA A 111 2.36 -3.14 -3.07
C ALA A 111 2.55 -4.30 -4.07
N VAL A 112 1.46 -4.78 -4.67
CA VAL A 112 1.49 -5.88 -5.66
C VAL A 112 2.25 -5.47 -6.92
N ALA A 113 2.06 -4.24 -7.40
CA ALA A 113 2.82 -3.69 -8.52
C ALA A 113 4.31 -3.61 -8.19
N THR A 114 4.66 -3.23 -6.96
CA THR A 114 6.05 -3.15 -6.50
C THR A 114 6.71 -4.54 -6.44
N VAL A 115 6.04 -5.54 -5.86
CA VAL A 115 6.56 -6.93 -5.81
C VAL A 115 6.74 -7.49 -7.21
N SER A 116 5.76 -7.28 -8.10
CA SER A 116 5.84 -7.79 -9.47
C SER A 116 6.93 -7.12 -10.30
N ALA A 117 7.00 -5.80 -10.30
CA ALA A 117 8.00 -5.06 -11.06
C ALA A 117 9.41 -5.31 -10.54
N VAL A 118 9.66 -5.09 -9.23
CA VAL A 118 11.01 -5.20 -8.67
C VAL A 118 11.44 -6.67 -8.54
N GLY A 119 10.52 -7.55 -8.13
CA GLY A 119 10.80 -8.96 -7.94
C GLY A 119 11.18 -9.70 -9.21
N ALA A 120 10.55 -9.36 -10.35
CA ALA A 120 10.87 -9.98 -11.63
C ALA A 120 12.34 -9.80 -12.04
N PHE A 121 12.97 -8.70 -11.63
CA PHE A 121 14.39 -8.45 -11.89
C PHE A 121 15.28 -8.91 -10.73
N MET A 122 14.90 -8.61 -9.49
CA MET A 122 15.79 -8.80 -8.34
C MET A 122 15.86 -10.24 -7.83
N ILE A 123 14.75 -11.00 -7.88
CA ILE A 123 14.76 -12.38 -7.39
C ILE A 123 15.75 -13.24 -8.20
N PRO A 124 15.74 -13.25 -9.55
CA PRO A 124 16.72 -13.99 -10.34
C PRO A 124 18.17 -13.51 -10.08
N GLN A 125 18.39 -12.20 -9.97
CA GLN A 125 19.71 -11.61 -9.72
C GLN A 125 20.31 -12.05 -8.37
N MET A 126 19.51 -12.02 -7.31
CA MET A 126 19.95 -12.47 -5.98
C MET A 126 20.26 -13.98 -5.99
N VAL A 127 19.42 -14.79 -6.65
CA VAL A 127 19.64 -16.24 -6.75
C VAL A 127 20.93 -16.57 -7.52
N ALA A 128 21.20 -15.86 -8.61
CA ALA A 128 22.44 -16.01 -9.37
C ALA A 128 23.70 -15.71 -8.53
N HIS A 129 23.58 -14.88 -7.49
CA HIS A 129 24.64 -14.57 -6.53
C HIS A 129 24.59 -15.43 -5.26
N GLY A 130 23.90 -16.57 -5.30
CA GLY A 130 23.92 -17.57 -4.24
C GLY A 130 22.96 -17.32 -3.08
N TYR A 131 22.03 -16.37 -3.19
CA TYR A 131 20.99 -16.18 -2.18
C TYR A 131 19.98 -17.33 -2.24
N ASN A 132 19.41 -17.69 -1.08
CA ASN A 132 18.34 -18.67 -1.04
C ASN A 132 17.09 -18.10 -1.75
N LYS A 133 16.57 -18.81 -2.76
CA LYS A 133 15.43 -18.39 -3.59
C LYS A 133 14.19 -18.03 -2.76
N ALA A 134 13.86 -18.81 -1.73
CA ALA A 134 12.72 -18.53 -0.85
C ALA A 134 12.94 -17.27 0.01
N PHE A 135 14.18 -17.01 0.45
CA PHE A 135 14.51 -15.76 1.14
C PHE A 135 14.39 -14.55 0.21
N CYS A 136 14.85 -14.64 -1.04
CA CYS A 136 14.69 -13.59 -2.05
C CYS A 136 13.22 -13.23 -2.26
N ALA A 137 12.38 -14.25 -2.45
CA ALA A 137 10.94 -14.09 -2.63
C ALA A 137 10.28 -13.47 -1.39
N ALA A 138 10.61 -13.96 -0.19
CA ALA A 138 10.08 -13.42 1.07
C ALA A 138 10.49 -11.97 1.31
N LEU A 139 11.78 -11.64 1.12
CA LEU A 139 12.28 -10.29 1.29
C LEU A 139 11.60 -9.32 0.32
N THR A 140 11.43 -9.74 -0.93
CA THR A 140 10.75 -8.92 -1.96
C THR A 140 9.28 -8.72 -1.60
N ALA A 141 8.57 -9.78 -1.17
CA ALA A 141 7.17 -9.69 -0.75
C ALA A 141 6.98 -8.70 0.41
N ALA A 142 7.88 -8.74 1.40
CA ALA A 142 7.87 -7.81 2.53
C ALA A 142 8.25 -6.38 2.11
N ALA A 143 9.32 -6.21 1.34
CA ALA A 143 9.75 -4.90 0.86
C ALA A 143 8.70 -4.22 -0.03
N GLY A 144 7.97 -5.00 -0.83
CA GLY A 144 6.88 -4.49 -1.64
C GLY A 144 5.72 -3.92 -0.83
N THR A 145 5.54 -4.28 0.45
CA THR A 145 4.51 -3.67 1.32
C THR A 145 4.74 -2.17 1.54
N ILE A 146 5.99 -1.71 1.44
CA ILE A 146 6.36 -0.29 1.48
C ILE A 146 5.69 0.47 0.30
N GLY A 147 5.36 -0.24 -0.79
CA GLY A 147 4.67 0.23 -1.98
C GLY A 147 3.40 1.05 -1.73
N VAL A 148 2.72 0.83 -0.60
CA VAL A 148 1.50 1.55 -0.22
C VAL A 148 1.70 2.53 0.93
N ILE A 149 2.93 2.71 1.42
CA ILE A 149 3.23 3.56 2.58
C ILE A 149 4.05 4.78 2.17
N ILE A 150 5.09 4.61 1.35
CA ILE A 150 5.84 5.77 0.84
C ILE A 150 4.97 6.48 -0.20
N PRO A 151 4.67 7.78 -0.03
CA PRO A 151 3.81 8.51 -0.95
C PRO A 151 4.44 8.71 -2.34
N PRO A 152 3.60 8.90 -3.39
CA PRO A 152 2.14 8.84 -3.38
C PRO A 152 1.61 7.43 -3.14
N SER A 153 0.50 7.31 -2.40
CA SER A 153 -0.10 6.02 -2.02
C SER A 153 -1.59 5.98 -2.35
N ILE A 154 -1.99 4.95 -3.11
CA ILE A 154 -3.40 4.77 -3.50
C ILE A 154 -4.31 4.56 -2.28
N PRO A 155 -3.96 3.69 -1.31
CA PRO A 155 -4.74 3.57 -0.07
C PRO A 155 -4.87 4.86 0.73
N PHE A 156 -3.86 5.73 0.74
CA PHE A 156 -3.96 7.03 1.44
C PHE A 156 -4.95 7.98 0.77
N VAL A 157 -5.04 7.98 -0.57
CA VAL A 157 -6.06 8.75 -1.29
C VAL A 157 -7.45 8.24 -0.93
N ILE A 158 -7.66 6.92 -0.95
CA ILE A 158 -8.94 6.29 -0.55
C ILE A 158 -9.28 6.65 0.90
N TYR A 159 -8.32 6.50 1.82
CA TYR A 159 -8.51 6.84 3.22
C TYR A 159 -8.89 8.31 3.39
N GLY A 160 -8.18 9.24 2.74
CA GLY A 160 -8.48 10.67 2.80
C GLY A 160 -9.89 10.99 2.33
N VAL A 161 -10.34 10.36 1.23
CA VAL A 161 -11.70 10.55 0.71
C VAL A 161 -12.76 9.98 1.65
N VAL A 162 -12.56 8.78 2.20
CA VAL A 162 -13.55 8.13 3.07
C VAL A 162 -13.59 8.73 4.48
N SER A 163 -12.45 9.17 5.01
CA SER A 163 -12.36 9.78 6.35
C SER A 163 -12.57 11.29 6.36
N GLY A 164 -12.43 11.96 5.22
CA GLY A 164 -12.36 13.42 5.14
C GLY A 164 -11.01 14.00 5.61
N THR A 165 -10.00 13.16 5.85
CA THR A 165 -8.65 13.62 6.23
C THR A 165 -7.91 14.22 5.03
N SER A 166 -7.11 15.26 5.27
CA SER A 166 -6.23 15.85 4.24
C SER A 166 -5.29 14.79 3.64
N ILE A 167 -5.34 14.67 2.30
CA ILE A 167 -4.48 13.74 1.55
C ILE A 167 -3.02 14.20 1.61
N THR A 168 -2.77 15.50 1.59
CA THR A 168 -1.43 16.06 1.72
C THR A 168 -0.82 15.75 3.08
N ASP A 169 -1.61 15.80 4.15
CA ASP A 169 -1.13 15.53 5.52
C ASP A 169 -0.76 14.05 5.68
N ILE A 170 -1.63 13.15 5.20
CA ILE A 170 -1.34 11.71 5.27
C ILE A 170 -0.19 11.31 4.34
N PHE A 171 -0.03 11.96 3.18
CA PHE A 171 1.17 11.77 2.36
C PHE A 171 2.41 12.19 3.14
N THR A 172 2.42 13.40 3.69
CA THR A 172 3.56 13.89 4.47
C THR A 172 3.87 12.99 5.67
N ALA A 173 2.84 12.52 6.38
CA ALA A 173 2.97 11.61 7.52
C ALA A 173 3.47 10.21 7.16
N GLY A 174 3.20 9.71 5.95
CA GLY A 174 3.58 8.37 5.51
C GLY A 174 5.07 8.20 5.17
N PHE A 175 5.78 9.32 4.92
CA PHE A 175 7.18 9.28 4.52
C PHE A 175 8.10 8.64 5.57
N LEU A 176 8.02 9.10 6.82
CA LEU A 176 8.86 8.59 7.90
C LEU A 176 8.56 7.11 8.24
N PRO A 177 7.30 6.68 8.43
CA PRO A 177 6.93 5.27 8.57
C PRO A 177 7.46 4.38 7.44
N GLY A 178 7.35 4.83 6.18
CA GLY A 178 7.87 4.11 5.03
C GLY A 178 9.40 3.94 5.06
N ILE A 179 10.14 5.00 5.44
CA ILE A 179 11.59 4.91 5.64
C ILE A 179 11.94 3.97 6.79
N LEU A 180 11.21 4.01 7.90
CA LEU A 180 11.43 3.12 9.04
C LEU A 180 11.21 1.66 8.66
N MET A 181 10.17 1.35 7.86
CA MET A 181 9.95 0.00 7.31
C MET A 181 11.15 -0.44 6.46
N GLY A 182 11.62 0.42 5.55
CA GLY A 182 12.79 0.14 4.73
C GLY A 182 14.06 -0.11 5.55
N ALA A 183 14.34 0.75 6.53
CA ALA A 183 15.48 0.61 7.42
C ALA A 183 15.41 -0.68 8.25
N ALA A 184 14.25 -1.01 8.82
CA ALA A 184 14.05 -2.23 9.58
C ALA A 184 14.27 -3.49 8.71
N LEU A 185 13.77 -3.49 7.47
CA LEU A 185 14.02 -4.57 6.52
C LEU A 185 15.49 -4.67 6.11
N MET A 186 16.19 -3.54 5.93
CA MET A 186 17.63 -3.53 5.61
C MET A 186 18.46 -4.13 6.75
N ILE A 187 18.11 -3.82 8.00
CA ILE A 187 18.73 -4.42 9.19
C ILE A 187 18.54 -5.94 9.19
N VAL A 188 17.30 -6.42 8.97
CA VAL A 188 17.03 -7.86 8.87
C VAL A 188 17.83 -8.49 7.72
N CYS A 189 17.86 -7.85 6.55
CA CYS A 189 18.60 -8.33 5.40
C CYS A 189 20.09 -8.48 5.71
N TYR A 190 20.71 -7.50 6.35
CA TYR A 190 22.10 -7.55 6.78
C TYR A 190 22.37 -8.71 7.75
N LEU A 191 21.55 -8.85 8.79
CA LEU A 191 21.72 -9.89 9.82
C LEU A 191 21.57 -11.30 9.24
N VAL A 192 20.57 -11.51 8.38
CA VAL A 192 20.35 -12.79 7.70
C VAL A 192 21.49 -13.09 6.73
N SER A 193 21.92 -12.10 5.94
CA SER A 193 23.00 -12.25 4.98
C SER A 193 24.33 -12.57 5.65
N LYS A 194 24.65 -11.91 6.76
CA LYS A 194 25.84 -12.21 7.56
C LYS A 194 25.81 -13.62 8.13
N LYS A 195 24.64 -14.08 8.62
CA LYS A 195 24.48 -15.43 9.17
C LYS A 195 24.60 -16.51 8.09
N ASN A 196 24.04 -16.28 6.91
CA ASN A 196 23.98 -17.27 5.83
C ASN A 196 25.15 -17.16 4.85
N GLY A 197 26.07 -16.21 5.05
CA GLY A 197 27.23 -16.01 4.19
C GLY A 197 26.93 -15.38 2.82
N TYR A 198 25.79 -14.68 2.66
CA TYR A 198 25.50 -13.96 1.41
C TYR A 198 26.42 -12.75 1.30
N ARG A 199 27.30 -12.78 0.29
CA ARG A 199 28.28 -11.73 0.02
C ARG A 199 27.73 -10.71 -0.97
N GLY A 200 28.22 -9.48 -0.86
CA GLY A 200 28.08 -8.48 -1.93
C GLY A 200 29.10 -8.71 -3.03
N LYS A 201 29.20 -7.77 -3.97
CA LYS A 201 30.26 -7.75 -4.98
C LYS A 201 31.64 -7.75 -4.33
N GLU A 202 32.62 -8.39 -4.96
CA GLU A 202 34.00 -8.48 -4.44
C GLU A 202 34.66 -7.10 -4.25
N HIS A 203 34.30 -6.14 -5.10
CA HIS A 203 34.79 -4.78 -5.04
C HIS A 203 33.65 -3.77 -5.09
N ALA A 204 33.83 -2.67 -4.35
CA ALA A 204 33.00 -1.48 -4.51
C ALA A 204 33.18 -0.92 -5.92
N SER A 205 32.08 -0.47 -6.53
CA SER A 205 32.14 0.19 -7.82
C SER A 205 32.98 1.45 -7.74
N SER A 206 33.75 1.71 -8.79
CA SER A 206 34.58 2.91 -8.89
C SER A 206 33.69 4.17 -8.97
N PRO A 207 34.20 5.35 -8.58
CA PRO A 207 33.46 6.60 -8.74
C PRO A 207 33.00 6.86 -10.17
N LYS A 208 33.75 6.38 -11.17
CA LYS A 208 33.38 6.47 -12.59
C LYS A 208 32.17 5.61 -12.94
N GLU A 209 32.10 4.39 -12.43
CA GLU A 209 30.96 3.48 -12.63
C GLU A 209 29.70 4.00 -11.91
N ILE A 210 29.85 4.49 -10.68
CA ILE A 210 28.74 5.11 -9.93
C ILE A 210 28.18 6.31 -10.69
N TRP A 211 29.06 7.17 -11.23
CA TRP A 211 28.65 8.33 -12.00
C TRP A 211 27.99 7.96 -13.33
N ALA A 212 28.47 6.92 -14.01
CA ALA A 212 27.83 6.39 -15.22
C ALA A 212 26.42 5.87 -14.90
N ALA A 213 26.27 5.05 -13.85
CA ALA A 213 24.98 4.52 -13.42
C ALA A 213 24.01 5.63 -12.96
N PHE A 214 24.53 6.67 -12.29
CA PHE A 214 23.74 7.85 -11.92
C PHE A 214 23.19 8.58 -13.15
N ARG A 215 24.02 8.79 -14.18
CA ARG A 215 23.59 9.43 -15.43
C ARG A 215 22.50 8.64 -16.14
N GLU A 216 22.56 7.31 -16.10
CA GLU A 216 21.52 6.46 -16.67
C GLU A 216 20.22 6.50 -15.85
N ALA A 217 20.33 6.57 -14.52
CA ALA A 217 19.20 6.59 -13.59
C ALA A 217 18.62 7.99 -13.31
N VAL A 218 19.22 9.07 -13.82
CA VAL A 218 18.81 10.45 -13.49
C VAL A 218 17.32 10.68 -13.75
N TRP A 219 16.80 10.19 -14.88
CA TRP A 219 15.38 10.32 -15.24
C TRP A 219 14.46 9.45 -14.36
N ALA A 220 14.95 8.31 -13.89
CA ALA A 220 14.22 7.49 -12.93
C ALA A 220 14.14 8.16 -11.55
N ILE A 221 15.25 8.75 -11.08
CA ILE A 221 15.34 9.42 -9.77
C ILE A 221 14.55 10.74 -9.76
N LEU A 222 14.53 11.47 -10.89
CA LEU A 222 13.77 12.71 -11.01
C LEU A 222 12.26 12.51 -10.87
N SER A 223 11.72 11.33 -11.15
CA SER A 223 10.29 11.05 -11.05
C SER A 223 9.74 11.30 -9.63
N PRO A 224 10.19 10.62 -8.56
CA PRO A 224 9.75 10.93 -7.20
C PRO A 224 10.02 12.38 -6.79
N VAL A 225 11.11 12.99 -7.26
CA VAL A 225 11.46 14.38 -6.93
C VAL A 225 10.46 15.37 -7.54
N ILE A 226 10.03 15.17 -8.78
CA ILE A 226 9.03 16.02 -9.43
C ILE A 226 7.67 15.86 -8.75
N ILE A 227 7.27 14.62 -8.46
CA ILE A 227 5.97 14.31 -7.87
C ILE A 227 5.90 14.84 -6.44
N LEU A 228 6.81 14.41 -5.57
CA LEU A 228 6.82 14.81 -4.16
C LEU A 228 7.21 16.27 -3.98
N GLY A 229 8.20 16.74 -4.74
CA GLY A 229 8.62 18.14 -4.73
C GLY A 229 7.48 19.05 -5.16
N GLY A 230 6.71 18.69 -6.19
CA GLY A 230 5.55 19.46 -6.63
C GLY A 230 4.40 19.49 -5.62
N ILE A 231 4.12 18.35 -4.96
CA ILE A 231 3.11 18.28 -3.89
C ILE A 231 3.52 19.13 -2.68
N TYR A 232 4.73 18.93 -2.16
CA TYR A 232 5.16 19.56 -0.90
C TYR A 232 5.55 21.03 -1.05
N SER A 233 5.90 21.48 -2.25
CA SER A 233 6.06 22.91 -2.55
C SER A 233 4.74 23.64 -2.75
N GLY A 234 3.62 22.91 -2.83
CA GLY A 234 2.30 23.48 -3.10
C GLY A 234 2.07 23.87 -4.56
N PHE A 235 3.00 23.57 -5.47
CA PHE A 235 2.81 23.81 -6.91
C PHE A 235 1.74 22.89 -7.50
N PHE A 236 1.61 21.67 -6.99
CA PHE A 236 0.62 20.68 -7.44
C PHE A 236 -0.22 20.18 -6.27
N THR A 237 -1.50 19.97 -6.53
CA THR A 237 -2.33 19.04 -5.75
C THR A 237 -1.92 17.59 -6.02
N PRO A 238 -2.27 16.62 -5.15
CA PRO A 238 -1.99 15.20 -5.39
C PRO A 238 -2.52 14.70 -6.75
N THR A 239 -3.69 15.17 -7.19
CA THR A 239 -4.27 14.78 -8.49
C THR A 239 -3.48 15.35 -9.66
N GLU A 240 -3.08 16.62 -9.61
CA GLU A 240 -2.25 17.24 -10.65
C GLU A 240 -0.87 16.57 -10.72
N ALA A 241 -0.27 16.26 -9.57
CA ALA A 241 0.99 15.51 -9.51
C ALA A 241 0.88 14.13 -10.14
N ALA A 242 -0.27 13.45 -9.99
CA ALA A 242 -0.53 12.17 -10.64
C ALA A 242 -0.57 12.30 -12.17
N VAL A 243 -1.23 13.34 -12.71
CA VAL A 243 -1.26 13.61 -14.16
C VAL A 243 0.14 13.94 -14.68
N VAL A 244 0.88 14.79 -13.98
CA VAL A 244 2.29 15.10 -14.33
C VAL A 244 3.13 13.83 -14.33
N SER A 245 2.93 12.94 -13.35
CA SER A 245 3.60 11.63 -13.29
C SER A 245 3.31 10.78 -14.52
N VAL A 246 2.06 10.71 -14.99
CA VAL A 246 1.68 9.97 -16.21
C VAL A 246 2.41 10.53 -17.43
N VAL A 247 2.34 11.85 -17.64
CA VAL A 247 3.01 12.52 -18.78
C VAL A 247 4.51 12.28 -18.74
N TYR A 248 5.12 12.44 -17.56
CA TYR A 248 6.54 12.19 -17.36
C TYR A 248 6.93 10.74 -17.66
N SER A 249 6.18 9.78 -17.12
CA SER A 249 6.38 8.34 -17.34
C SER A 249 6.35 7.99 -18.82
N PHE A 250 5.37 8.52 -19.54
CA PHE A 250 5.22 8.30 -20.96
C PHE A 250 6.41 8.88 -21.75
N VAL A 251 6.79 10.13 -21.47
CA VAL A 251 7.90 10.79 -22.18
C VAL A 251 9.22 10.06 -21.93
N VAL A 252 9.53 9.70 -20.68
CA VAL A 252 10.76 8.99 -20.34
C VAL A 252 10.74 7.57 -20.92
N GLY A 253 9.63 6.85 -20.80
CA GLY A 253 9.51 5.48 -21.32
C GLY A 253 9.64 5.39 -22.85
N VAL A 254 9.03 6.32 -23.59
CA VAL A 254 9.01 6.32 -25.07
C VAL A 254 10.26 6.96 -25.66
N PHE A 255 10.61 8.18 -25.23
CA PHE A 255 11.63 8.97 -25.94
C PHE A 255 13.03 8.85 -25.35
N VAL A 256 13.14 8.70 -24.03
CA VAL A 256 14.44 8.66 -23.33
C VAL A 256 14.97 7.23 -23.26
N TYR A 257 14.23 6.34 -22.60
CA TYR A 257 14.63 4.94 -22.44
C TYR A 257 14.25 4.06 -23.63
N ARG A 258 13.23 4.47 -24.39
CA ARG A 258 12.78 3.76 -25.61
C ARG A 258 12.44 2.28 -25.36
N GLU A 259 11.91 2.00 -24.18
CA GLU A 259 11.49 0.63 -23.78
C GLU A 259 9.97 0.48 -23.72
N LEU A 260 9.21 1.58 -23.68
CA LEU A 260 7.75 1.52 -23.70
C LEU A 260 7.23 1.31 -25.13
N ASP A 261 6.64 0.16 -25.38
CA ASP A 261 5.96 -0.16 -26.63
C ASP A 261 4.44 0.12 -26.57
N VAL A 262 3.78 0.09 -27.73
CA VAL A 262 2.33 0.36 -27.84
C VAL A 262 1.51 -0.64 -27.02
N LYS A 263 1.97 -1.90 -26.93
CA LYS A 263 1.28 -2.95 -26.17
C LYS A 263 1.38 -2.68 -24.66
N GLY A 264 2.56 -2.32 -24.17
CA GLY A 264 2.78 -1.92 -22.78
C GLY A 264 1.98 -0.68 -22.40
N ALA A 265 1.90 0.31 -23.30
CA ALA A 265 1.05 1.48 -23.11
C ALA A 265 -0.44 1.08 -23.02
N TYR A 266 -0.96 0.31 -23.98
CA TYR A 266 -2.36 -0.16 -23.98
C TYR A 266 -2.70 -0.95 -22.71
N GLN A 267 -1.82 -1.88 -22.31
CA GLN A 267 -2.01 -2.68 -21.11
C GLN A 267 -2.03 -1.79 -19.85
N SER A 268 -1.15 -0.80 -19.77
CA SER A 268 -1.12 0.17 -18.66
C SER A 268 -2.43 0.95 -18.55
N PHE A 269 -3.00 1.41 -19.67
CA PHE A 269 -4.32 2.08 -19.70
C PHE A 269 -5.46 1.14 -19.31
N ARG A 270 -5.45 -0.10 -19.83
CA ARG A 270 -6.47 -1.10 -19.50
C ARG A 270 -6.49 -1.38 -17.99
N ASP A 271 -5.32 -1.61 -17.40
CA ASP A 271 -5.21 -1.89 -15.97
C ASP A 271 -5.69 -0.70 -15.14
N ALA A 272 -5.30 0.52 -15.53
CA ALA A 272 -5.79 1.78 -14.94
C ALA A 272 -7.33 1.87 -14.93
N ILE A 273 -7.97 1.58 -16.06
CA ILE A 273 -9.43 1.65 -16.21
C ILE A 273 -10.12 0.58 -15.35
N VAL A 274 -9.59 -0.64 -15.29
CA VAL A 274 -10.19 -1.74 -14.51
C VAL A 274 -10.19 -1.40 -13.02
N VAL A 275 -9.06 -0.90 -12.49
CA VAL A 275 -9.00 -0.51 -11.08
C VAL A 275 -9.86 0.70 -10.81
N ASN A 276 -9.90 1.70 -11.70
CA ASN A 276 -10.82 2.83 -11.56
C ASN A 276 -12.27 2.39 -11.45
N GLY A 277 -12.72 1.51 -12.36
CA GLY A 277 -14.08 0.99 -12.32
C GLY A 277 -14.39 0.27 -11.01
N ALA A 278 -13.46 -0.57 -10.53
CA ALA A 278 -13.62 -1.28 -9.27
C ALA A 278 -13.62 -0.34 -8.06
N THR A 279 -12.70 0.61 -7.97
CA THR A 279 -12.58 1.54 -6.84
C THR A 279 -13.76 2.49 -6.78
N THR A 280 -14.14 3.11 -7.90
CA THR A 280 -15.30 4.00 -8.00
C THR A 280 -16.57 3.26 -7.57
N PHE A 281 -16.77 2.02 -8.04
CA PHE A 281 -17.93 1.22 -7.66
C PHE A 281 -17.96 0.92 -6.15
N MET A 282 -16.82 0.55 -5.56
CA MET A 282 -16.72 0.28 -4.12
C MET A 282 -16.95 1.54 -3.27
N VAL A 283 -16.35 2.67 -3.65
CA VAL A 283 -16.48 3.94 -2.93
C VAL A 283 -17.93 4.44 -2.97
N GLY A 284 -18.60 4.32 -4.12
CA GLY A 284 -20.02 4.68 -4.23
C GLY A 284 -20.86 3.97 -3.17
N PHE A 285 -20.85 2.64 -3.14
CA PHE A 285 -21.64 1.88 -2.15
C PHE A 285 -21.15 2.02 -0.72
N SER A 286 -19.86 2.28 -0.50
CA SER A 286 -19.35 2.45 0.85
C SER A 286 -19.79 3.74 1.50
N THR A 287 -20.04 4.82 0.73
CA THR A 287 -20.60 6.04 1.32
C THR A 287 -22.00 5.81 1.88
N VAL A 288 -22.79 4.95 1.23
CA VAL A 288 -24.10 4.52 1.74
C VAL A 288 -23.93 3.70 3.02
N PHE A 289 -23.02 2.72 3.00
CA PHE A 289 -22.71 1.88 4.14
C PHE A 289 -22.25 2.71 5.36
N ALA A 290 -21.29 3.61 5.15
CA ALA A 290 -20.78 4.51 6.18
C ALA A 290 -21.87 5.41 6.75
N ALA A 291 -22.69 6.02 5.89
CA ALA A 291 -23.82 6.84 6.33
C ALA A 291 -24.79 6.03 7.20
N PHE A 292 -25.13 4.80 6.80
CA PHE A 292 -26.00 3.92 7.58
C PHE A 292 -25.37 3.55 8.93
N LEU A 293 -24.08 3.22 8.98
CA LEU A 293 -23.37 2.93 10.23
C LEU A 293 -23.45 4.09 11.23
N THR A 294 -23.21 5.32 10.76
CA THR A 294 -23.31 6.53 11.57
C THR A 294 -24.73 6.75 12.06
N MET A 295 -25.73 6.61 11.18
CA MET A 295 -27.14 6.78 11.55
C MET A 295 -27.60 5.73 12.57
N ALA A 296 -27.20 4.48 12.39
CA ALA A 296 -27.52 3.38 13.29
C ALA A 296 -26.68 3.37 14.58
N GLN A 297 -25.76 4.34 14.75
CA GLN A 297 -24.86 4.45 15.90
C GLN A 297 -24.02 3.17 16.15
N ILE A 298 -23.75 2.42 15.08
CA ILE A 298 -23.02 1.15 15.16
C ILE A 298 -21.59 1.34 15.69
N PRO A 299 -20.81 2.37 15.27
CA PRO A 299 -19.49 2.61 15.83
C PRO A 299 -19.50 2.76 17.35
N ARG A 300 -20.52 3.42 17.91
CA ARG A 300 -20.68 3.57 19.36
C ARG A 300 -20.97 2.23 20.04
N MET A 301 -21.84 1.41 19.47
CA MET A 301 -22.14 0.07 20.01
C MET A 301 -20.89 -0.83 20.05
N ILE A 302 -20.05 -0.77 19.02
CA ILE A 302 -18.80 -1.52 18.95
C ILE A 302 -17.80 -0.97 19.98
N ALA A 303 -17.68 0.36 20.10
CA ALA A 303 -16.84 0.99 21.11
C ALA A 303 -17.25 0.57 22.53
N ASP A 304 -18.54 0.61 22.85
CA ASP A 304 -19.08 0.21 24.15
C ASP A 304 -18.81 -1.28 24.44
N ALA A 305 -18.95 -2.15 23.44
CA ALA A 305 -18.61 -3.56 23.56
C ALA A 305 -17.12 -3.77 23.88
N ILE A 306 -16.23 -3.06 23.19
CA ILE A 306 -14.77 -3.11 23.43
C ILE A 306 -14.43 -2.55 24.83
N LEU A 307 -15.04 -1.43 25.21
CA LEU A 307 -14.85 -0.82 26.54
C LEU A 307 -15.33 -1.73 27.67
N GLY A 308 -16.33 -2.59 27.41
CA GLY A 308 -16.74 -3.66 28.32
C GLY A 308 -15.66 -4.73 28.56
N PHE A 309 -14.74 -4.93 27.61
CA PHE A 309 -13.56 -5.79 27.81
C PHE A 309 -12.40 -5.04 28.46
N THR A 310 -12.13 -3.80 28.05
CA THR A 310 -11.01 -3.01 28.58
C THR A 310 -11.20 -1.51 28.36
N GLY A 311 -10.96 -0.72 29.42
CA GLY A 311 -10.87 0.74 29.32
C GLY A 311 -9.47 1.25 28.93
N ASN A 312 -8.50 0.36 28.72
CA ASN A 312 -7.13 0.77 28.40
C ASN A 312 -6.98 0.98 26.88
N GLY A 313 -6.82 2.25 26.47
CA GLY A 313 -6.64 2.64 25.08
C GLY A 313 -5.50 1.89 24.36
N ILE A 314 -4.41 1.53 25.07
CA ILE A 314 -3.30 0.75 24.49
C ILE A 314 -3.79 -0.63 24.05
N LEU A 315 -4.59 -1.30 24.89
CA LEU A 315 -5.09 -2.64 24.58
C LEU A 315 -6.13 -2.60 23.45
N ILE A 316 -6.95 -1.54 23.40
CA ILE A 316 -7.88 -1.31 22.29
C ILE A 316 -7.13 -1.21 20.96
N LEU A 317 -6.07 -0.39 20.91
CA LEU A 317 -5.25 -0.25 19.71
C LEU A 317 -4.53 -1.56 19.33
N LEU A 318 -4.09 -2.37 20.31
CA LEU A 318 -3.51 -3.68 20.04
C LEU A 318 -4.52 -4.63 19.38
N ILE A 319 -5.75 -4.69 19.91
CA ILE A 319 -6.84 -5.50 19.34
C ILE A 319 -7.13 -5.07 17.89
N ILE A 320 -7.19 -3.75 17.66
CA ILE A 320 -7.42 -3.19 16.32
C ILE A 320 -6.28 -3.57 15.37
N ASN A 321 -5.01 -3.45 15.78
CA ASN A 321 -3.87 -3.88 14.96
C ASN A 321 -3.98 -5.36 14.56
N LEU A 322 -4.24 -6.25 15.54
CA LEU A 322 -4.37 -7.69 15.28
C LEU A 322 -5.52 -7.98 14.30
N LEU A 323 -6.68 -7.34 14.51
CA LEU A 323 -7.82 -7.44 13.61
C LEU A 323 -7.43 -7.01 12.18
N LEU A 324 -6.77 -5.86 12.03
CA LEU A 324 -6.42 -5.30 10.73
C LEU A 324 -5.37 -6.14 10.00
N ILE A 325 -4.38 -6.71 10.70
CA ILE A 325 -3.43 -7.66 10.09
C ILE A 325 -4.17 -8.88 9.55
N ILE A 326 -5.08 -9.46 10.34
CA ILE A 326 -5.89 -10.61 9.92
C ILE A 326 -6.72 -10.25 8.70
N VAL A 327 -7.40 -9.10 8.70
CA VAL A 327 -8.18 -8.64 7.55
C VAL A 327 -7.29 -8.47 6.31
N GLY A 328 -6.12 -7.85 6.46
CA GLY A 328 -5.16 -7.65 5.37
C GLY A 328 -4.58 -8.95 4.79
N MET A 329 -4.65 -10.07 5.52
CA MET A 329 -4.28 -11.37 4.95
C MET A 329 -5.22 -11.78 3.83
N PHE A 330 -6.51 -11.47 3.93
CA PHE A 330 -7.56 -11.98 3.03
C PHE A 330 -8.13 -10.93 2.09
N ILE A 331 -8.07 -9.65 2.48
CA ILE A 331 -8.73 -8.55 1.78
C ILE A 331 -7.68 -7.54 1.34
N ASP A 332 -7.80 -7.09 0.08
CA ASP A 332 -6.95 -6.02 -0.45
C ASP A 332 -7.13 -4.70 0.35
N ASN A 333 -6.11 -3.84 0.31
CA ASN A 333 -6.04 -2.62 1.11
C ASN A 333 -7.15 -1.62 0.73
N ILE A 334 -7.49 -1.52 -0.56
CA ILE A 334 -8.55 -0.61 -1.03
C ILE A 334 -9.91 -0.98 -0.42
N PRO A 335 -10.48 -2.18 -0.65
CA PRO A 335 -11.76 -2.55 -0.08
C PRO A 335 -11.74 -2.56 1.46
N ALA A 336 -10.65 -3.00 2.08
CA ALA A 336 -10.52 -3.00 3.53
C ALA A 336 -10.55 -1.58 4.12
N THR A 337 -9.81 -0.63 3.54
CA THR A 337 -9.81 0.78 3.96
C THR A 337 -11.20 1.38 3.86
N ILE A 338 -11.89 1.10 2.76
CA ILE A 338 -13.25 1.57 2.50
C ILE A 338 -14.24 1.10 3.58
N ILE A 339 -14.17 -0.17 3.99
CA ILE A 339 -15.10 -0.77 4.96
C ILE A 339 -14.74 -0.40 6.40
N LEU A 340 -13.46 -0.49 6.75
CA LEU A 340 -13.00 -0.45 8.13
C LEU A 340 -12.82 0.96 8.66
N THR A 341 -12.54 1.93 7.79
CA THR A 341 -12.34 3.33 8.22
C THR A 341 -13.56 3.89 8.96
N PRO A 342 -14.79 3.83 8.41
CA PRO A 342 -15.98 4.35 9.12
C PRO A 342 -16.28 3.65 10.45
N ILE A 343 -15.81 2.41 10.61
CA ILE A 343 -16.06 1.60 11.81
C ILE A 343 -15.02 1.91 12.89
N LEU A 344 -13.74 1.90 12.52
CA LEU A 344 -12.63 1.90 13.48
C LEU A 344 -12.10 3.30 13.77
N LEU A 345 -12.16 4.23 12.82
CA LEU A 345 -11.64 5.59 13.03
C LEU A 345 -12.32 6.28 14.23
N PRO A 346 -13.66 6.27 14.40
CA PRO A 346 -14.30 6.89 15.55
C PRO A 346 -13.86 6.28 16.89
N ILE A 347 -13.59 4.97 16.92
CA ILE A 347 -13.12 4.25 18.11
C ILE A 347 -11.70 4.70 18.46
N CYS A 348 -10.82 4.76 17.47
CA CYS A 348 -9.44 5.24 17.63
C CYS A 348 -9.39 6.71 18.07
N GLN A 349 -10.23 7.58 17.51
CA GLN A 349 -10.35 8.97 17.95
C GLN A 349 -10.86 9.07 19.39
N GLY A 350 -11.79 8.19 19.78
CA GLY A 350 -12.31 8.11 21.16
C GLY A 350 -11.23 7.81 22.22
N VAL A 351 -10.14 7.13 21.83
CA VAL A 351 -8.98 6.88 22.69
C VAL A 351 -7.83 7.89 22.47
N GLY A 352 -8.07 8.96 21.71
CA GLY A 352 -7.14 10.07 21.50
C GLY A 352 -6.19 9.92 20.30
N MET A 353 -6.39 8.94 19.41
CA MET A 353 -5.56 8.80 18.21
C MET A 353 -5.94 9.82 17.14
N HIS A 354 -4.92 10.50 16.58
CA HIS A 354 -5.12 11.44 15.49
C HIS A 354 -5.57 10.72 14.19
N PRO A 355 -6.50 11.28 13.39
CA PRO A 355 -6.99 10.64 12.16
C PRO A 355 -5.89 10.31 11.15
N VAL A 356 -4.87 11.17 11.02
CA VAL A 356 -3.72 10.88 10.14
C VAL A 356 -2.96 9.65 10.64
N THR A 357 -2.66 9.57 11.94
CA THR A 357 -1.99 8.41 12.55
C THR A 357 -2.79 7.13 12.33
N PHE A 358 -4.11 7.19 12.50
CA PHE A 358 -4.98 6.04 12.23
C PHE A 358 -4.91 5.62 10.75
N GLY A 359 -4.92 6.56 9.80
CA GLY A 359 -4.80 6.25 8.37
C GLY A 359 -3.49 5.55 8.02
N ILE A 360 -2.36 6.00 8.60
CA ILE A 360 -1.07 5.32 8.46
C ILE A 360 -1.12 3.93 9.09
N MET A 361 -1.58 3.83 10.35
CA MET A 361 -1.68 2.58 11.09
C MET A 361 -2.54 1.56 10.34
N LEU A 362 -3.71 1.98 9.85
CA LEU A 362 -4.62 1.17 9.06
C LEU A 362 -3.93 0.61 7.81
N THR A 363 -3.33 1.49 7.02
CA THR A 363 -2.67 1.10 5.78
C THR A 363 -1.48 0.17 6.04
N MET A 364 -0.69 0.43 7.08
CA MET A 364 0.43 -0.42 7.49
C MET A 364 -0.02 -1.81 7.92
N ASN A 365 -1.07 -1.93 8.74
CA ASN A 365 -1.60 -3.24 9.14
C ASN A 365 -2.04 -4.06 7.93
N LEU A 366 -2.81 -3.44 7.03
CA LEU A 366 -3.31 -4.09 5.83
C LEU A 366 -2.16 -4.50 4.90
N ALA A 367 -1.16 -3.63 4.73
CA ALA A 367 0.05 -3.93 3.95
C ALA A 367 0.88 -5.06 4.57
N ILE A 368 1.04 -5.09 5.89
CA ILE A 368 1.69 -6.20 6.61
C ILE A 368 0.91 -7.50 6.41
N GLY A 369 -0.42 -7.42 6.38
CA GLY A 369 -1.31 -8.53 6.00
C GLY A 369 -0.95 -9.14 4.65
N PHE A 370 -0.56 -8.34 3.65
CA PHE A 370 -0.18 -8.82 2.31
C PHE A 370 1.03 -9.74 2.32
N CYS A 371 1.93 -9.63 3.30
CA CYS A 371 3.05 -10.54 3.48
C CYS A 371 2.89 -11.48 4.68
N SER A 372 1.71 -11.53 5.30
CA SER A 372 1.46 -12.37 6.47
C SER A 372 0.78 -13.69 6.06
N PRO A 373 1.25 -14.86 6.54
CA PRO A 373 0.54 -16.13 6.37
C PRO A 373 -0.83 -16.09 7.07
N PRO A 374 -1.84 -16.85 6.61
CA PRO A 374 -1.74 -17.98 5.67
C PRO A 374 -1.93 -17.63 4.19
N TYR A 375 -2.40 -16.41 3.86
CA TYR A 375 -2.76 -16.03 2.49
C TYR A 375 -1.79 -14.97 1.95
N GLY A 376 -2.01 -13.68 2.23
CA GLY A 376 -1.07 -12.61 1.88
C GLY A 376 -0.79 -12.47 0.38
N ILE A 377 -1.45 -11.52 -0.28
CA ILE A 377 -1.36 -11.35 -1.75
C ILE A 377 0.08 -11.16 -2.27
N ASN A 378 0.96 -10.49 -1.52
CA ASN A 378 2.36 -10.32 -1.92
C ASN A 378 3.13 -11.64 -1.89
N LEU A 379 2.77 -12.57 -1.00
CA LEU A 379 3.39 -13.90 -0.97
C LEU A 379 3.01 -14.69 -2.22
N PHE A 380 1.75 -14.63 -2.68
CA PHE A 380 1.32 -15.28 -3.92
C PHE A 380 1.99 -14.68 -5.16
N VAL A 381 2.11 -13.35 -5.20
CA VAL A 381 2.80 -12.66 -6.30
C VAL A 381 4.28 -13.06 -6.32
N ALA A 382 4.93 -13.11 -5.16
CA ALA A 382 6.31 -13.58 -5.06
C ALA A 382 6.45 -15.06 -5.44
N THR A 383 5.51 -15.92 -5.08
CA THR A 383 5.44 -17.33 -5.55
C THR A 383 5.36 -17.40 -7.06
N ALA A 384 4.46 -16.63 -7.69
CA ALA A 384 4.25 -16.64 -9.14
C ALA A 384 5.51 -16.20 -9.93
N ILE A 385 6.26 -15.25 -9.39
CA ILE A 385 7.49 -14.73 -10.02
C ILE A 385 8.68 -15.66 -9.77
N SER A 386 8.78 -16.18 -8.55
CA SER A 386 9.95 -16.95 -8.12
C SER A 386 9.82 -18.45 -8.40
N ASP A 387 8.64 -18.98 -8.70
CA ASP A 387 8.41 -20.41 -8.82
C ASP A 387 8.93 -21.17 -7.58
N VAL A 388 8.62 -20.64 -6.39
CA VAL A 388 8.94 -21.24 -5.08
C VAL A 388 7.62 -21.51 -4.36
N PRO A 389 7.42 -22.72 -3.79
CA PRO A 389 6.19 -23.02 -3.06
C PRO A 389 5.98 -22.07 -1.88
N LEU A 390 4.73 -21.67 -1.65
CA LEU A 390 4.34 -20.70 -0.63
C LEU A 390 4.88 -21.09 0.76
N GLU A 391 4.85 -22.37 1.10
CA GLU A 391 5.34 -22.90 2.38
C GLU A 391 6.82 -22.59 2.62
N ALA A 392 7.63 -22.59 1.57
CA ALA A 392 9.05 -22.25 1.67
C ALA A 392 9.26 -20.74 1.89
N ILE A 393 8.45 -19.90 1.23
CA ILE A 393 8.47 -18.44 1.41
C ILE A 393 8.01 -18.09 2.84
N VAL A 394 6.93 -18.70 3.31
CA VAL A 394 6.38 -18.50 4.67
C VAL A 394 7.40 -18.81 5.76
N LYS A 395 8.25 -19.82 5.57
CA LYS A 395 9.34 -20.11 6.52
C LYS A 395 10.40 -19.00 6.59
N GLN A 396 10.59 -18.24 5.52
CA GLN A 396 11.60 -17.18 5.43
C GLN A 396 11.04 -15.79 5.77
N ILE A 397 9.72 -15.58 5.66
CA ILE A 397 9.08 -14.28 5.89
C ILE A 397 9.09 -13.83 7.35
N ALA A 398 9.23 -14.76 8.30
CA ALA A 398 9.07 -14.49 9.73
C ALA A 398 9.93 -13.32 10.25
N LYS A 399 11.20 -13.22 9.81
CA LYS A 399 12.10 -12.13 10.25
C LYS A 399 11.73 -10.78 9.61
N PRO A 400 11.55 -10.67 8.27
CA PRO A 400 10.99 -9.47 7.66
C PRO A 400 9.67 -9.03 8.29
N LEU A 401 8.75 -9.98 8.51
CA LEU A 401 7.44 -9.70 9.09
C LEU A 401 7.54 -9.13 10.50
N MET A 402 8.38 -9.71 11.35
CA MET A 402 8.63 -9.21 12.70
C MET A 402 9.16 -7.77 12.69
N ALA A 403 10.08 -7.44 11.78
CA ALA A 403 10.59 -6.09 11.64
C ALA A 403 9.49 -5.09 11.27
N LEU A 404 8.61 -5.45 10.33
CA LEU A 404 7.47 -4.60 9.96
C LEU A 404 6.47 -4.43 11.11
N ILE A 405 6.19 -5.50 11.87
CA ILE A 405 5.33 -5.44 13.06
C ILE A 405 5.93 -4.51 14.12
N LEU A 406 7.24 -4.54 14.35
CA LEU A 406 7.89 -3.62 15.30
C LEU A 406 7.74 -2.16 14.87
N VAL A 407 7.89 -1.86 13.58
CA VAL A 407 7.67 -0.50 13.06
C VAL A 407 6.20 -0.10 13.19
N LEU A 408 5.26 -1.01 12.93
CA LEU A 408 3.83 -0.78 13.13
C LEU A 408 3.50 -0.44 14.59
N LEU A 409 4.03 -1.20 15.55
CA LEU A 409 3.81 -0.92 16.97
C LEU A 409 4.41 0.45 17.35
N ALA A 410 5.59 0.79 16.84
CA ALA A 410 6.17 2.11 17.03
C ALA A 410 5.24 3.22 16.49
N VAL A 411 4.72 3.07 15.26
CA VAL A 411 3.78 4.03 14.66
C VAL A 411 2.46 4.14 15.44
N THR A 412 1.96 3.01 15.95
CA THR A 412 0.71 2.96 16.72
C THR A 412 0.83 3.75 18.04
N TYR A 413 1.93 3.57 18.77
CA TYR A 413 2.07 4.06 20.14
C TYR A 413 2.94 5.30 20.28
N VAL A 414 3.61 5.73 19.21
CA VAL A 414 4.44 6.94 19.18
C VAL A 414 3.88 7.89 18.12
N PRO A 415 2.84 8.69 18.43
CA PRO A 415 2.18 9.57 17.46
C PRO A 415 3.14 10.49 16.71
N PHE A 416 4.22 10.92 17.38
CA PHE A 416 5.29 11.73 16.81
C PHE A 416 5.83 11.19 15.48
N LEU A 417 5.87 9.87 15.29
CA LEU A 417 6.34 9.25 14.03
C LEU A 417 5.45 9.55 12.82
N THR A 418 4.23 10.00 13.05
CA THR A 418 3.26 10.37 12.00
C THR A 418 2.90 11.84 12.03
N THR A 419 2.96 12.48 13.20
CA THR A 419 2.50 13.87 13.38
C THR A 419 3.61 14.90 13.37
N MET A 420 4.89 14.51 13.34
CA MET A 420 6.01 15.48 13.38
C MET A 420 6.01 16.47 12.21
N PHE A 421 5.50 16.06 11.05
CA PHE A 421 5.56 16.85 9.82
C PHE A 421 4.20 17.43 9.39
N ILE A 422 3.14 17.21 10.18
CA ILE A 422 1.82 17.76 9.90
C ILE A 422 1.59 18.97 10.81
N GLN A 423 0.99 20.03 10.26
CA GLN A 423 0.75 21.31 10.96
C GLN A 423 -0.67 21.38 11.53
#